data_AF-A0AAJ1X941-F1
#
_entry.id   AF-A0AAJ1X941-F1
#
_cell.length_a   1.000
_cell.length_b   1.000
_cell.length_c   1.000
_cell.angle_alpha   90.00
_cell.angle_beta   90.00
_cell.angle_gamma   90.00
#
_symmetry.space_group_name_H-M   'P 1'
#
loop_
_entity.id
_entity.type
_entity.pdbx_description
1 polymer ?
#
loop_
_entity_poly.entity_id
_entity_poly.type
_entity_poly.pdbx_seq_one_letter_code
_entity_poly.pdbx_strand_id
1 'polypeptide(L)'
;MSVKLTGMNMNSTLINESGLYSAILPSPLISTLKMIIIMSNIVFIENNEVVTDSLMVAEVFGKRHDNVMSDINKLIGYSSDEFSLLNFQESTYINERARQYKKYNLTKDGFTLLVMGFTGEEALKFKMMYINEFNRMEQELRNRDLNSYMIDDPIARAERWIKEQQEKQ
;
A
#
# COMPACT_ATOMS: atom_id res chain seq x y z
N MET A 1 -25.05 21.80 24.59
CA MET A 1 -23.72 21.42 25.09
C MET A 1 -23.33 20.15 24.34
N SER A 2 -22.68 20.30 23.19
CA SER A 2 -22.39 19.17 22.30
C SER A 2 -20.99 18.64 22.61
N VAL A 3 -20.92 17.40 23.07
CA VAL A 3 -19.65 16.72 23.38
C VAL A 3 -19.04 16.23 22.07
N LYS A 4 -17.85 16.74 21.73
CA LYS A 4 -16.99 16.20 20.68
C LYS A 4 -16.48 14.82 21.11
N LEU A 5 -16.77 13.78 20.33
CA LEU A 5 -16.08 12.50 20.41
C LEU A 5 -14.79 12.60 19.60
N THR A 6 -13.72 13.00 20.28
CA THR A 6 -12.36 13.09 19.74
C THR A 6 -11.68 11.72 19.82
N GLY A 7 -11.26 11.20 18.67
CA GLY A 7 -10.13 10.29 18.47
C GLY A 7 -9.89 9.19 19.52
N MET A 8 -10.58 8.06 19.38
CA MET A 8 -10.01 6.78 19.86
C MET A 8 -8.98 6.30 18.85
N ASN A 9 -7.71 6.57 19.14
CA ASN A 9 -6.58 6.02 18.41
C ASN A 9 -6.48 4.51 18.72
N MET A 10 -6.93 3.67 17.79
CA MET A 10 -6.89 2.20 17.91
C MET A 10 -5.46 1.62 17.96
N ASN A 11 -4.41 2.43 17.75
CA ASN A 11 -3.03 1.95 17.79
C ASN A 11 -2.54 1.64 19.22
N SER A 12 -3.03 2.29 20.28
CA SER A 12 -2.48 2.06 21.62
C SER A 12 -2.89 0.71 22.21
N THR A 13 -4.03 0.15 21.81
CA THR A 13 -4.53 -1.13 22.35
C THR A 13 -3.84 -2.33 21.71
N LEU A 14 -3.59 -2.32 20.39
CA LEU A 14 -2.96 -3.45 19.69
C LEU A 14 -1.44 -3.48 19.86
N ILE A 15 -0.78 -2.32 20.00
CA ILE A 15 0.67 -2.28 20.28
C ILE A 15 0.97 -2.82 21.69
N ASN A 16 0.05 -2.67 22.65
CA ASN A 16 0.23 -3.24 23.99
C ASN A 16 0.08 -4.78 24.03
N GLU A 17 -0.64 -5.39 23.07
CA GLU A 17 -0.70 -6.86 22.96
C GLU A 17 0.61 -7.46 22.40
N SER A 18 1.45 -6.66 21.72
CA SER A 18 2.76 -7.11 21.22
C SER A 18 3.73 -7.55 22.33
N GLY A 19 3.55 -7.05 23.56
CA GLY A 19 4.31 -7.47 24.73
C GLY A 19 4.02 -8.91 25.17
N LEU A 20 2.82 -9.45 24.87
CA LEU A 20 2.42 -10.81 25.26
C LEU A 20 2.90 -11.87 24.25
N TYR A 21 2.94 -11.53 22.95
CA TYR A 21 3.37 -12.47 21.90
C TYR A 21 4.90 -12.68 21.86
N SER A 22 5.69 -11.67 22.25
CA SER A 22 7.16 -11.77 22.26
C SER A 22 7.71 -12.76 23.30
N ALA A 23 6.93 -13.08 24.35
CA ALA A 23 7.36 -13.92 25.45
C ALA A 23 7.14 -15.43 25.24
N ILE A 24 6.38 -15.86 24.22
CA ILE A 24 5.88 -17.24 24.09
C ILE A 24 6.21 -17.89 22.74
N LEU A 25 6.40 -17.11 21.68
CA LEU A 25 6.66 -17.64 20.33
C LEU A 25 8.16 -17.73 20.02
N PRO A 26 8.65 -18.78 19.33
CA PRO A 26 10.04 -18.85 18.89
C PRO A 26 10.33 -17.75 17.85
N SER A 27 11.56 -17.23 17.85
CA SER A 27 11.98 -16.06 17.05
C SER A 27 11.57 -16.08 15.56
N PRO A 28 11.61 -17.23 14.84
CA PRO A 28 11.14 -17.28 13.45
C PRO A 28 9.64 -17.00 13.32
N LEU A 29 8.81 -17.54 14.23
CA LEU A 29 7.36 -17.31 14.22
C LEU A 29 7.00 -15.88 14.59
N ILE A 30 7.76 -15.23 15.48
CA ILE A 30 7.61 -13.79 15.75
C ILE A 30 7.89 -12.98 14.49
N SER A 31 8.96 -13.29 13.76
CA SER A 31 9.30 -12.60 12.51
C SER A 31 8.22 -12.78 11.44
N THR A 32 7.73 -14.00 11.26
CA THR A 32 6.64 -14.30 10.30
C THR A 32 5.33 -13.63 10.70
N LEU A 33 4.94 -13.68 11.99
CA LEU A 33 3.73 -13.04 12.48
C LEU A 33 3.82 -11.51 12.37
N LYS A 34 4.98 -10.94 12.70
CA LYS A 34 5.26 -9.51 12.51
C LYS A 34 5.14 -9.13 11.03
N MET A 35 5.70 -9.92 10.12
CA MET A 35 5.52 -9.71 8.67
C MET A 35 4.06 -9.80 8.22
N ILE A 36 3.30 -10.78 8.68
CA ILE A 36 1.87 -10.95 8.32
C ILE A 36 1.03 -9.77 8.83
N ILE A 37 1.25 -9.33 10.08
CA ILE A 37 0.55 -8.18 10.67
C ILE A 37 0.93 -6.87 9.96
N ILE A 38 2.21 -6.68 9.65
CA ILE A 38 2.70 -5.53 8.88
C ILE A 38 2.04 -5.51 7.50
N MET A 39 2.01 -6.64 6.79
CA MET A 39 1.35 -6.75 5.48
C MET A 39 -0.17 -6.49 5.54
N SER A 40 -0.82 -6.76 6.67
CA SER A 40 -2.25 -6.55 6.85
C SER A 40 -2.63 -5.09 7.13
N ASN A 41 -1.68 -4.26 7.61
CA ASN A 41 -1.90 -2.86 8.02
C ASN A 41 -0.90 -1.88 7.37
N ILE A 42 -0.53 -2.08 6.11
CA ILE A 42 0.36 -1.15 5.36
C ILE A 42 -0.31 0.21 5.14
N VAL A 43 -1.64 0.24 5.07
CA VAL A 43 -2.43 1.43 4.78
C VAL A 43 -3.47 1.69 5.88
N PHE A 44 -3.78 2.96 6.10
CA PHE A 44 -4.77 3.45 7.05
C PHE A 44 -5.55 4.63 6.46
N ILE A 45 -6.67 4.98 7.09
CA ILE A 45 -7.49 6.13 6.66
C ILE A 45 -7.09 7.35 7.48
N GLU A 46 -6.68 8.42 6.78
CA GLU A 46 -6.42 9.74 7.35
C GLU A 46 -7.13 10.76 6.47
N ASN A 47 -7.83 11.73 7.05
CA ASN A 47 -8.55 12.77 6.29
C ASN A 47 -9.48 12.23 5.18
N ASN A 48 -10.10 11.06 5.40
CA ASN A 48 -10.96 10.37 4.43
C ASN A 48 -10.23 9.88 3.16
N GLU A 49 -8.90 9.75 3.22
CA GLU A 49 -8.06 9.17 2.17
C GLU A 49 -7.31 7.95 2.70
N VAL A 50 -7.10 6.96 1.82
CA VAL A 50 -6.27 5.79 2.14
C VAL A 50 -4.82 6.15 1.92
N VAL A 51 -4.03 6.15 3.00
CA VAL A 51 -2.62 6.54 3.02
C VAL A 51 -1.77 5.48 3.71
N THR A 52 -0.46 5.52 3.48
CA THR A 52 0.56 4.87 4.31
C THR A 52 1.44 5.94 4.96
N ASP A 53 2.45 5.57 5.74
CA ASP A 53 3.43 6.52 6.25
C ASP A 53 4.89 6.08 6.05
N SER A 54 5.78 7.06 6.14
CA SER A 54 7.22 6.84 5.95
C SER A 54 7.85 5.82 6.92
N LEU A 55 7.27 5.60 8.12
CA LEU A 55 7.77 4.59 9.06
C LEU A 55 7.40 3.19 8.57
N MET A 56 6.17 3.01 8.12
CA MET A 56 5.69 1.75 7.56
C MET A 56 6.47 1.37 6.30
N VAL A 57 6.70 2.35 5.42
CA VAL A 57 7.55 2.17 4.22
C VAL A 57 8.97 1.75 4.62
N ALA A 58 9.56 2.40 5.63
CA ALA A 58 10.89 2.04 6.11
C ALA A 58 10.95 0.58 6.61
N GLU A 59 9.94 0.16 7.38
CA GLU A 59 9.87 -1.20 7.91
C GLU A 59 9.68 -2.25 6.81
N VAL A 60 8.72 -2.05 5.91
CA VAL A 60 8.41 -3.00 4.81
C VAL A 60 9.59 -3.20 3.87
N PHE A 61 10.28 -2.12 3.50
CA PHE A 61 11.40 -2.21 2.55
C PHE A 61 12.77 -2.38 3.23
N GLY A 62 12.79 -2.60 4.55
CA GLY A 62 14.03 -2.80 5.32
C GLY A 62 14.99 -1.61 5.24
N LYS A 63 14.47 -0.39 5.18
CA LYS A 63 15.25 0.85 5.09
C LYS A 63 15.26 1.60 6.42
N ARG A 64 16.30 2.38 6.68
CA ARG A 64 16.29 3.33 7.80
C ARG A 64 15.30 4.46 7.49
N HIS A 65 14.53 4.87 8.51
CA HIS A 65 13.49 5.90 8.35
C HIS A 65 14.05 7.24 7.85
N ASP A 66 15.23 7.64 8.30
CA ASP A 66 15.89 8.88 7.84
C ASP A 66 16.26 8.85 6.35
N ASN A 67 16.65 7.69 5.83
CA ASN A 67 16.87 7.51 4.39
C ASN A 67 15.57 7.66 3.61
N VAL A 68 14.47 7.07 4.09
CA VAL A 68 13.13 7.22 3.48
C VAL A 68 12.70 8.69 3.47
N MET A 69 12.88 9.39 4.60
CA MET A 69 12.61 10.83 4.68
C MET A 69 13.47 11.64 3.70
N SER A 70 14.75 11.28 3.54
CA SER A 70 15.64 11.93 2.56
C SER A 70 15.15 11.72 1.12
N ASP A 71 14.74 10.51 0.78
CA ASP A 71 14.25 10.20 -0.57
C ASP A 71 12.91 10.91 -0.87
N ILE A 72 12.00 10.98 0.10
CA ILE A 72 10.76 11.77 -0.02
C ILE A 72 11.09 13.25 -0.27
N ASN A 73 12.01 13.84 0.50
CA ASN A 73 12.40 15.24 0.33
C ASN A 73 13.00 15.52 -1.06
N LYS A 74 13.78 14.58 -1.62
CA LYS A 74 14.28 14.68 -3.00
C LYS A 74 13.13 14.66 -4.00
N LEU A 75 12.17 13.75 -3.85
CA LEU A 75 11.00 13.66 -4.73
C LEU A 75 10.14 14.93 -4.67
N ILE A 76 9.95 15.49 -3.48
CA ILE A 76 9.30 16.80 -3.31
C ILE A 76 10.05 17.86 -4.12
N GLY A 77 11.39 17.91 -4.01
CA GLY A 77 12.21 18.85 -4.75
C GLY A 77 12.24 18.66 -6.28
N TYR A 78 11.90 17.47 -6.78
CA TYR A 78 11.87 17.16 -8.21
C TYR A 78 10.47 17.23 -8.84
N SER A 79 9.41 17.21 -8.04
CA SER A 79 8.02 17.19 -8.52
C SER A 79 7.39 18.58 -8.44
N SER A 80 6.20 18.74 -9.03
CA SER A 80 5.45 19.99 -8.89
C SER A 80 4.94 20.17 -7.46
N ASP A 81 4.75 21.43 -7.05
CA ASP A 81 4.21 21.75 -5.73
C ASP A 81 2.84 21.11 -5.51
N GLU A 82 1.97 21.12 -6.53
CA GLU A 82 0.65 20.48 -6.48
C GLU A 82 0.78 18.98 -6.21
N PHE A 83 1.62 18.28 -6.97
CA PHE A 83 1.82 16.84 -6.78
C PHE A 83 2.39 16.56 -5.39
N SER A 84 3.39 17.34 -4.96
CA SER A 84 4.04 17.17 -3.66
C SER A 84 3.06 17.33 -2.50
N LEU A 85 2.28 18.41 -2.50
CA LEU A 85 1.34 18.72 -1.42
C LEU A 85 0.22 17.68 -1.31
N LEU A 86 -0.24 17.15 -2.45
CA LEU A 86 -1.29 16.13 -2.46
C LEU A 86 -0.77 14.76 -2.00
N ASN A 87 0.47 14.40 -2.35
CA ASN A 87 0.95 13.03 -2.22
C ASN A 87 1.94 12.80 -1.07
N PHE A 88 2.55 13.85 -0.51
CA PHE A 88 3.51 13.80 0.60
C PHE A 88 3.10 14.77 1.72
N GLN A 89 2.16 14.35 2.57
CA GLN A 89 1.63 15.18 3.65
C GLN A 89 2.52 15.08 4.90
N GLU A 90 3.09 16.20 5.35
CA GLU A 90 3.91 16.22 6.57
C GLU A 90 3.04 15.91 7.81
N SER A 91 3.54 15.02 8.66
CA SER A 91 2.91 14.61 9.90
C SER A 91 3.96 14.37 10.98
N THR A 92 3.54 13.98 12.17
CA THR A 92 4.46 13.70 13.27
C THR A 92 4.10 12.41 14.01
N TYR A 93 5.07 11.86 14.74
CA TYR A 93 4.89 10.74 15.63
C TYR A 93 5.68 10.96 16.92
N ILE A 94 5.28 10.26 17.99
CA ILE A 94 5.99 10.24 19.26
C ILE A 94 6.78 8.94 19.32
N ASN A 95 8.08 9.03 19.57
CA ASN A 95 8.91 7.83 19.74
C ASN A 95 8.87 7.30 21.18
N GLU A 96 9.53 6.17 21.41
CA GLU A 96 9.65 5.52 22.72
C GLU A 96 10.24 6.42 23.83
N ARG A 97 10.96 7.48 23.46
CA ARG A 97 11.54 8.47 24.38
C ARG A 97 10.63 9.66 24.63
N ALA A 98 9.34 9.55 24.31
CA ALA A 98 8.33 10.60 24.42
C ALA A 98 8.70 11.90 23.68
N ARG A 99 9.50 11.80 22.60
CA ARG A 99 9.90 12.93 21.76
C ARG A 99 9.14 12.88 20.44
N GLN A 100 8.73 14.05 19.97
CA GLN A 100 8.02 14.22 18.71
C GLN A 100 9.02 14.30 17.55
N TYR A 101 8.77 13.53 16.49
CA TYR A 101 9.57 13.48 15.27
C TYR A 101 8.67 13.62 14.05
N LYS A 102 9.26 14.07 12.93
CA LYS A 102 8.57 14.22 11.65
C LYS A 102 8.42 12.88 10.95
N LYS A 103 7.32 12.72 10.23
CA LYS A 103 7.08 11.67 9.25
C LYS A 103 6.29 12.25 8.08
N TYR A 104 6.18 11.52 6.98
CA TYR A 104 5.20 11.81 5.94
C TYR A 104 4.10 10.77 5.93
N ASN A 105 2.86 11.21 5.69
CA ASN A 105 1.77 10.37 5.20
C ASN A 105 1.80 10.42 3.67
N LEU A 106 1.68 9.27 3.02
CA LEU A 106 1.81 9.11 1.59
C LEU A 106 0.52 8.53 1.02
N THR A 107 -0.01 9.15 -0.02
CA THR A 107 -1.09 8.57 -0.82
C THR A 107 -0.56 7.36 -1.61
N LYS A 108 -1.45 6.63 -2.27
CA LYS A 108 -1.09 5.58 -3.23
C LYS A 108 -0.06 6.06 -4.27
N ASP A 109 -0.24 7.26 -4.81
CA ASP A 109 0.61 7.77 -5.89
C ASP A 109 1.97 8.25 -5.37
N GLY A 110 2.01 8.92 -4.21
CA GLY A 110 3.26 9.28 -3.54
C GLY A 110 4.08 8.06 -3.12
N PHE A 111 3.41 7.04 -2.57
CA PHE A 111 4.01 5.75 -2.25
C PHE A 111 4.58 5.06 -3.48
N THR A 112 3.79 4.98 -4.56
CA THR A 112 4.22 4.33 -5.81
C THR A 112 5.46 5.03 -6.38
N LEU A 113 5.45 6.37 -6.44
CA LEU A 113 6.60 7.14 -6.94
C LEU A 113 7.86 6.85 -6.12
N LEU A 114 7.74 6.82 -4.79
CA LEU A 114 8.84 6.53 -3.88
C LEU A 114 9.42 5.13 -4.11
N VAL A 115 8.57 4.10 -4.14
CA VAL A 115 9.00 2.71 -4.25
C VAL A 115 9.63 2.40 -5.62
N MET A 116 9.23 3.11 -6.68
CA MET A 116 9.84 2.97 -8.01
C MET A 116 11.34 3.30 -8.00
N GLY A 117 11.79 4.21 -7.12
CA GLY A 117 13.21 4.52 -6.92
C GLY A 117 13.98 3.51 -6.06
N PHE A 118 13.28 2.57 -5.41
CA PHE A 118 13.91 1.64 -4.48
C PHE A 118 14.53 0.42 -5.17
N THR A 119 15.62 -0.04 -4.55
CA THR A 119 16.31 -1.30 -4.85
C THR A 119 16.22 -2.25 -3.65
N GLY A 120 16.42 -3.55 -3.90
CA GLY A 120 16.31 -4.64 -2.91
C GLY A 120 15.27 -5.69 -3.28
N GLU A 121 15.26 -6.81 -2.54
CA GLU A 121 14.37 -7.95 -2.79
C GLU A 121 12.88 -7.56 -2.66
N GLU A 122 12.50 -6.89 -1.58
CA GLU A 122 11.11 -6.47 -1.34
C GLU A 122 10.63 -5.43 -2.36
N ALA A 123 11.52 -4.49 -2.74
CA ALA A 123 11.23 -3.56 -3.82
C ALA A 123 11.02 -4.28 -5.16
N LEU A 124 11.83 -5.32 -5.45
CA LEU A 124 11.68 -6.12 -6.66
C LEU A 124 10.35 -6.91 -6.66
N LYS A 125 9.99 -7.55 -5.54
CA LYS A 125 8.71 -8.26 -5.39
C LYS A 125 7.53 -7.33 -5.63
N PHE A 126 7.55 -6.13 -5.04
CA PHE A 126 6.51 -5.12 -5.27
C PHE A 126 6.42 -4.71 -6.75
N LYS A 127 7.56 -4.43 -7.39
CA LYS A 127 7.60 -4.07 -8.82
C LYS A 127 7.07 -5.18 -9.71
N MET A 128 7.40 -6.45 -9.43
CA MET A 128 6.85 -7.60 -10.15
C MET A 128 5.33 -7.71 -9.96
N MET A 129 4.84 -7.56 -8.73
CA MET A 129 3.40 -7.56 -8.44
C MET A 129 2.68 -6.45 -9.21
N TYR A 130 3.26 -5.24 -9.23
CA TYR A 130 2.73 -4.11 -9.98
C TYR A 130 2.67 -4.42 -11.49
N ILE A 131 3.77 -4.91 -12.09
CA ILE A 131 3.82 -5.31 -13.52
C ILE A 131 2.77 -6.39 -13.83
N ASN A 132 2.62 -7.39 -12.96
CA ASN A 132 1.65 -8.47 -13.15
C ASN A 132 0.21 -7.95 -13.17
N GLU A 133 -0.10 -6.94 -12.36
CA GLU A 133 -1.44 -6.34 -12.34
C GLU A 133 -1.75 -5.60 -13.64
N PHE A 134 -0.76 -4.92 -14.25
CA PHE A 134 -0.90 -4.37 -15.60
C PHE A 134 -1.16 -5.47 -16.63
N ASN A 135 -0.35 -6.52 -16.64
CA ASN A 135 -0.52 -7.65 -17.56
C ASN A 135 -1.91 -8.31 -17.41
N ARG A 136 -2.41 -8.43 -16.17
CA ARG A 136 -3.75 -8.94 -15.86
C ARG A 136 -4.82 -8.06 -16.49
N MET A 137 -4.76 -6.75 -16.28
CA MET A 137 -5.71 -5.78 -16.84
C MET A 137 -5.65 -5.71 -18.37
N GLU A 138 -4.46 -5.76 -18.97
CA GLU A 138 -4.32 -5.83 -20.43
C GLU A 138 -4.94 -7.12 -20.99
N GLN A 139 -4.76 -8.25 -20.32
CA GLN A 139 -5.38 -9.51 -20.73
C GLN A 139 -6.90 -9.45 -20.63
N GLU A 140 -7.44 -8.80 -19.60
CA GLU A 140 -8.87 -8.55 -19.51
C GLU A 140 -9.39 -7.73 -20.69
N LEU A 141 -8.69 -6.67 -21.08
CA LEU A 141 -9.07 -5.85 -22.25
C LEU A 141 -9.00 -6.66 -23.55
N ARG A 142 -7.92 -7.42 -23.80
CA ARG A 142 -7.81 -8.31 -24.97
C ARG A 142 -8.98 -9.30 -25.03
N ASN A 143 -9.37 -9.87 -23.90
CA ASN A 143 -10.49 -10.80 -23.81
C ASN A 143 -11.86 -10.10 -24.00
N ARG A 144 -11.97 -8.80 -23.70
CA ARG A 144 -13.18 -8.00 -23.98
C ARG A 144 -13.30 -7.65 -25.46
N ASP A 145 -12.19 -7.37 -26.14
CA ASP A 145 -12.22 -7.01 -27.56
C ASP A 145 -12.38 -8.22 -28.50
N LEU A 146 -12.15 -9.44 -28.00
CA LEU A 146 -12.49 -10.68 -28.70
C LEU A 146 -14.01 -10.85 -28.73
N ASN A 147 -14.63 -10.41 -29.82
CA ASN A 147 -16.03 -10.70 -30.07
C ASN A 147 -16.22 -12.21 -30.34
N SER A 148 -17.35 -12.76 -29.91
CA SER A 148 -17.69 -14.18 -30.06
C SER A 148 -17.48 -14.70 -31.49
N TYR A 149 -17.85 -13.93 -32.50
CA TYR A 149 -17.71 -14.30 -33.92
C TYR A 149 -16.26 -14.44 -34.44
N MET A 150 -15.25 -14.01 -33.67
CA MET A 150 -13.83 -14.14 -34.02
C MET A 150 -13.17 -15.40 -33.43
N ILE A 151 -13.90 -16.18 -32.63
CA ILE A 151 -13.37 -17.38 -31.97
C ILE A 151 -13.67 -18.62 -32.82
N ASP A 152 -12.66 -19.34 -33.28
CA ASP A 152 -12.82 -20.53 -34.12
C ASP A 152 -13.40 -21.73 -33.34
N ASP A 153 -13.01 -21.92 -32.09
CA ASP A 153 -13.50 -23.00 -31.23
C ASP A 153 -15.00 -22.79 -30.90
N PRO A 154 -15.89 -23.75 -31.23
CA PRO A 154 -17.33 -23.56 -31.12
C PRO A 154 -17.82 -23.47 -29.66
N ILE A 155 -17.12 -24.07 -28.71
CA ILE A 155 -17.50 -24.03 -27.28
C ILE A 155 -17.10 -22.68 -26.70
N ALA A 156 -15.85 -22.26 -26.88
CA ALA A 156 -15.34 -20.96 -26.44
C ALA A 156 -16.10 -19.80 -27.09
N ARG A 157 -16.52 -19.94 -28.36
CA ARG A 157 -17.41 -18.99 -29.04
C ARG A 157 -18.75 -18.84 -28.32
N ALA A 158 -19.39 -19.95 -27.97
CA ALA A 158 -20.69 -19.95 -27.30
C ALA A 158 -20.60 -19.34 -25.90
N GLU A 159 -19.55 -19.69 -25.14
CA GLU A 159 -19.28 -19.10 -23.81
C GLU A 159 -19.11 -17.58 -23.88
N ARG A 160 -18.35 -17.08 -24.86
CA ARG A 160 -18.16 -15.64 -25.08
C ARG A 160 -19.48 -14.94 -25.43
N TRP A 161 -20.29 -15.54 -26.30
CA TRP A 161 -21.58 -14.99 -26.71
C TRP A 161 -22.55 -14.87 -25.53
N ILE A 162 -22.62 -15.87 -24.65
CA ILE A 162 -23.45 -15.82 -23.44
C ILE A 162 -23.04 -14.63 -22.56
N LYS A 163 -21.73 -14.42 -22.36
CA LYS A 163 -21.20 -13.30 -21.59
C LYS A 163 -21.56 -11.94 -22.23
N GLU A 164 -21.44 -11.81 -23.55
CA GLU A 164 -21.85 -10.61 -24.29
C GLU A 164 -23.34 -10.27 -24.14
N GLN A 165 -24.23 -11.27 -24.04
CA GLN A 165 -25.66 -11.04 -23.82
C GLN A 165 -25.96 -10.64 -22.37
N GLN A 166 -25.23 -11.18 -21.39
CA GLN A 166 -25.35 -10.80 -19.98
C GLN A 166 -24.89 -9.36 -19.72
N GLU A 167 -23.84 -8.90 -20.40
CA GLU A 167 -23.33 -7.51 -20.29
C GLU A 167 -24.30 -6.46 -20.90
N LYS A 168 -25.28 -6.87 -21.71
CA LYS A 168 -26.27 -5.99 -22.35
C LYS A 168 -27.58 -5.83 -21.59
N GLN A 169 -27.83 -6.63 -20.55
CA GLN A 169 -29.00 -6.54 -19.68
C GLN A 169 -28.72 -5.63 -18.48
#